data_AF-A0A661ZSN3-F1
#
_entry.id   AF-A0A661ZSN3-F1
#
_cell.length_a   1.000
_cell.length_b   1.000
_cell.length_c   1.000
_cell.angle_alpha   90.00
_cell.angle_beta   90.00
_cell.angle_gamma   90.00
#
_symmetry.space_group_name_H-M   'P 1'
#
loop_
_entity.id
_entity.type
_entity.pdbx_description
1 polymer ?
#
loop_
_entity_poly.entity_id
_entity_poly.type
_entity_poly.pdbx_seq_one_letter_code
_entity_poly.pdbx_strand_id
1 'polypeptide(L)'
;MKKIYFTFFILLLIFVSGCIGGTSKEEINDMIKGCENISSEYKKNSCYKNISISLRNEEICQRISDNNTKIWCVAVVNGDADKCDEMKRTPESCYIEVAVNTKNPKICEKKLTGTIGKLTKDTCFFSVAVASENKNTCDKVVDNDKKNLCYATITK
;
A
#
# COMPACT_ATOMS: atom_id res chain seq x y z
N MET A 1 21.67 45.72 -21.82
CA MET A 1 21.28 44.34 -22.20
C MET A 1 21.63 43.25 -21.16
N LYS A 2 22.05 43.56 -19.93
CA LYS A 2 22.33 42.53 -18.88
C LYS A 2 21.22 42.38 -17.81
N LYS A 3 20.29 43.34 -17.69
CA LYS A 3 19.23 43.33 -16.66
C LYS A 3 18.00 42.47 -17.02
N ILE A 4 17.80 42.17 -18.31
CA ILE A 4 16.68 41.31 -18.78
C ILE A 4 16.99 39.82 -18.58
N TYR A 5 18.26 39.42 -18.63
CA TYR A 5 18.66 38.03 -18.37
C TYR A 5 18.58 37.65 -16.89
N PHE A 6 18.76 38.60 -15.97
CA PHE A 6 18.70 38.33 -14.53
C PHE A 6 17.27 38.10 -14.03
N THR A 7 16.28 38.74 -14.65
CA THR A 7 14.86 38.54 -14.35
C THR A 7 14.32 37.24 -14.95
N PHE A 8 14.81 36.83 -16.12
CA PHE A 8 14.48 35.51 -16.69
C PHE A 8 15.05 34.34 -15.88
N PHE A 9 16.23 34.49 -15.27
CA PHE A 9 16.84 33.44 -14.46
C PHE A 9 16.10 33.21 -13.13
N ILE A 10 15.49 34.26 -12.55
CA ILE A 10 14.69 34.16 -11.31
C ILE A 10 13.33 33.50 -11.58
N LEU A 11 12.71 33.77 -12.75
CA LEU A 11 11.47 33.09 -13.16
C LEU A 11 11.69 31.60 -13.49
N LEU A 12 12.88 31.21 -13.96
CA LEU A 12 13.22 29.81 -14.22
C LEU A 12 13.45 29.00 -12.93
N LEU A 13 13.80 29.65 -11.81
CA LEU A 13 13.96 29.01 -10.50
C LEU A 13 12.63 28.69 -9.80
N ILE A 14 11.52 29.34 -10.19
CA ILE A 14 10.18 29.07 -9.62
C ILE A 14 9.57 27.76 -10.19
N PHE A 15 10.06 27.28 -11.34
CA PHE A 15 9.58 26.05 -11.96
C PHE A 15 10.31 24.76 -11.50
N VAL A 16 11.28 24.86 -10.58
CA VAL A 16 12.08 23.69 -10.11
C VAL A 16 11.65 23.17 -8.73
N SER A 17 10.68 23.79 -8.06
CA SER A 17 10.18 23.33 -6.76
C SER A 17 8.69 23.03 -6.84
N GLY A 18 8.31 21.77 -7.05
CA GLY A 18 6.87 21.46 -7.17
C GLY A 18 6.39 20.03 -7.00
N CYS A 19 7.20 19.05 -6.61
CA CYS A 19 6.67 17.77 -6.11
C CYS A 19 6.47 17.84 -4.59
N ILE A 20 5.59 18.72 -4.10
CA ILE A 20 5.13 18.70 -2.71
C ILE A 20 3.65 19.10 -2.66
N GLY A 21 2.78 18.26 -3.22
CA GLY A 21 1.35 18.30 -2.93
C GLY A 21 1.08 17.51 -1.65
N GLY A 22 1.49 18.03 -0.49
CA GLY A 22 1.07 17.46 0.78
C GLY A 22 -0.40 17.83 1.02
N THR A 23 -1.25 16.83 1.22
CA THR A 23 -2.66 17.05 1.58
C THR A 23 -2.71 17.88 2.88
N SER A 24 -3.41 19.00 2.86
CA SER A 24 -3.54 19.87 4.03
C SER A 24 -4.33 19.17 5.14
N LYS A 25 -4.10 19.58 6.39
CA LYS A 25 -4.86 19.05 7.55
C LYS A 25 -6.37 19.26 7.38
N GLU A 26 -6.77 20.34 6.72
CA GLU A 26 -8.17 20.65 6.43
C GLU A 26 -8.77 19.64 5.45
N GLU A 27 -8.11 19.39 4.33
CA GLU A 27 -8.53 18.38 3.34
C GLU A 27 -8.63 16.98 3.95
N ILE A 28 -7.65 16.57 4.77
CA ILE A 28 -7.68 15.27 5.47
C ILE A 28 -8.91 15.18 6.39
N ASN A 29 -9.21 16.25 7.15
CA ASN A 29 -10.38 16.27 8.03
C ASN A 29 -11.68 16.16 7.25
N ASP A 30 -11.78 16.80 6.09
CA ASP A 30 -12.99 16.72 5.26
C ASP A 30 -13.17 15.34 4.64
N MET A 31 -12.09 14.66 4.25
CA MET A 31 -12.15 13.24 3.85
C MET A 31 -12.65 12.35 5.00
N ILE A 32 -12.14 12.55 6.22
CA ILE A 32 -12.55 11.80 7.41
C ILE A 32 -14.04 12.03 7.72
N LYS A 33 -14.51 13.29 7.70
CA LYS A 33 -15.93 13.63 7.86
C LYS A 33 -16.79 12.96 6.78
N GLY A 34 -16.28 12.87 5.55
CA GLY A 34 -16.91 12.13 4.46
C GLY A 34 -17.19 10.67 4.84
N CYS A 35 -16.23 10.00 5.47
CA CYS A 35 -16.42 8.63 5.98
C CYS A 35 -17.44 8.56 7.13
N GLU A 36 -17.47 9.55 8.01
CA GLU A 36 -18.38 9.59 9.17
C GLU A 36 -19.85 9.49 8.75
N ASN A 37 -20.20 10.12 7.63
CA ASN A 37 -21.56 10.19 7.07
C ASN A 37 -22.00 8.93 6.30
N ILE A 38 -21.13 7.93 6.14
CA ILE A 38 -21.47 6.68 5.45
C ILE A 38 -22.32 5.79 6.38
N SER A 39 -23.54 5.46 5.94
CA SER A 39 -24.49 4.64 6.72
C SER A 39 -24.08 3.17 6.84
N SER A 40 -23.44 2.62 5.82
CA SER A 40 -22.97 1.23 5.81
C SER A 40 -21.64 1.12 6.56
N GLU A 41 -21.65 0.41 7.69
CA GLU A 41 -20.45 0.23 8.53
C GLU A 41 -19.27 -0.39 7.75
N TYR A 42 -19.55 -1.35 6.87
CA TYR A 42 -18.54 -1.94 5.99
C TYR A 42 -17.89 -0.89 5.07
N LYS A 43 -18.70 -0.05 4.41
CA LYS A 43 -18.19 1.01 3.53
C LYS A 43 -17.45 2.08 4.32
N LYS A 44 -17.93 2.42 5.52
CA LYS A 44 -17.30 3.36 6.45
C LYS A 44 -15.92 2.88 6.88
N ASN A 45 -15.79 1.62 7.31
CA ASN A 45 -14.51 1.00 7.65
C ASN A 45 -13.55 0.97 6.46
N SER A 46 -14.04 0.64 5.26
CA SER A 46 -13.26 0.67 4.02
C SER A 46 -12.75 2.08 3.68
N CYS A 47 -13.58 3.10 3.91
CA CYS A 47 -13.24 4.51 3.71
C CYS A 47 -12.06 4.92 4.60
N TYR A 48 -12.16 4.72 5.92
CA TYR A 48 -11.05 5.01 6.84
C TYR A 48 -9.78 4.25 6.46
N LYS A 49 -9.90 2.95 6.19
CA LYS A 49 -8.79 2.09 5.79
C LYS A 49 -8.02 2.67 4.61
N ASN A 50 -8.71 3.06 3.54
CA ASN A 50 -8.06 3.60 2.34
C ASN A 50 -7.36 4.93 2.60
N ILE A 51 -7.99 5.81 3.39
CA ILE A 51 -7.37 7.08 3.82
C ILE A 51 -6.11 6.80 4.64
N SER A 52 -6.18 5.91 5.63
CA SER A 52 -5.03 5.55 6.47
C SER A 52 -3.83 5.06 5.65
N ILE A 53 -4.07 4.19 4.67
CA ILE A 53 -2.99 3.68 3.79
C ILE A 53 -2.41 4.79 2.94
N SER A 54 -3.28 5.58 2.27
CA SER A 54 -2.85 6.63 1.35
C SER A 54 -2.03 7.71 2.06
N LEU A 55 -2.38 8.03 3.31
CA LEU A 55 -1.71 9.04 4.11
C LEU A 55 -0.62 8.48 5.02
N ARG A 56 -0.45 7.14 5.07
CA ARG A 56 0.41 6.44 6.04
C ARG A 56 0.13 6.89 7.48
N ASN A 57 -1.14 7.05 7.84
CA ASN A 57 -1.56 7.54 9.15
C ASN A 57 -2.34 6.47 9.93
N GLU A 58 -1.70 5.90 10.95
CA GLU A 58 -2.29 4.84 11.79
C GLU A 58 -3.43 5.35 12.68
N GLU A 59 -3.42 6.62 13.09
CA GLU A 59 -4.47 7.17 13.97
C GLU A 59 -5.86 7.05 13.32
N ILE A 60 -5.93 7.13 11.99
CA ILE A 60 -7.17 6.97 11.24
C ILE A 60 -7.65 5.51 11.29
N CYS A 61 -6.75 4.52 11.36
CA CYS A 61 -7.14 3.12 11.57
C CYS A 61 -7.92 2.92 12.88
N GLN A 62 -7.67 3.74 13.90
CA GLN A 62 -8.37 3.63 15.19
C GLN A 62 -9.88 3.93 15.08
N ARG A 63 -10.29 4.64 14.03
CA ARG A 63 -11.70 4.95 13.72
C ARG A 63 -12.48 3.79 13.09
N ILE A 64 -11.80 2.72 12.67
CA ILE A 64 -12.43 1.52 12.14
C ILE A 64 -13.07 0.75 13.30
N SER A 65 -14.35 0.39 13.16
CA SER A 65 -15.09 -0.35 14.20
C SER A 65 -14.82 -1.85 14.17
N ASP A 66 -14.63 -2.44 12.98
CA ASP A 66 -14.34 -3.86 12.82
C ASP A 66 -12.91 -4.17 13.25
N ASN A 67 -12.75 -5.01 14.27
CA ASN A 67 -11.46 -5.25 14.89
C ASN A 67 -10.46 -5.92 13.94
N ASN A 68 -10.89 -6.85 13.08
CA ASN A 68 -10.00 -7.50 12.12
C ASN A 68 -9.51 -6.48 11.06
N THR A 69 -10.41 -5.64 10.55
CA THR A 69 -10.07 -4.57 9.60
C THR A 69 -9.15 -3.53 10.24
N LYS A 70 -9.34 -3.23 11.53
CA LYS A 70 -8.45 -2.34 12.29
C LYS A 70 -7.05 -2.92 12.41
N ILE A 71 -6.91 -4.17 12.84
CA ILE A 71 -5.61 -4.87 12.95
C ILE A 71 -4.91 -4.88 11.59
N TRP A 72 -5.64 -5.25 10.52
CA TRP A 72 -5.13 -5.23 9.15
C TRP A 72 -4.62 -3.84 8.74
N CYS A 73 -5.39 -2.78 9.05
CA CYS A 73 -5.05 -1.40 8.70
C CYS A 73 -3.74 -0.97 9.37
N VAL A 74 -3.62 -1.22 10.67
CA VAL A 74 -2.41 -0.92 11.45
C VAL A 74 -1.19 -1.67 10.90
N ALA A 75 -1.35 -2.97 10.64
CA ALA A 75 -0.30 -3.80 10.06
C ALA A 75 0.23 -3.24 8.72
N VAL A 76 -0.68 -2.88 7.81
CA VAL A 76 -0.33 -2.38 6.47
C VAL A 76 0.27 -0.97 6.50
N VAL A 77 -0.30 -0.07 7.32
CA VAL A 77 0.23 1.29 7.46
C VAL A 77 1.66 1.27 8.00
N ASN A 78 1.91 0.45 9.02
CA ASN A 78 3.21 0.37 9.70
C ASN A 78 4.21 -0.57 9.01
N GLY A 79 3.75 -1.41 8.08
CA GLY A 79 4.59 -2.45 7.50
C GLY A 79 4.90 -3.60 8.46
N ASP A 80 4.12 -3.75 9.53
CA ASP A 80 4.32 -4.76 10.57
C ASP A 80 3.52 -6.02 10.27
N ALA A 81 4.19 -7.01 9.67
CA ALA A 81 3.57 -8.28 9.34
C ALA A 81 3.23 -9.12 10.57
N ASP A 82 3.91 -8.93 11.70
CA ASP A 82 3.64 -9.72 12.91
C ASP A 82 2.30 -9.30 13.55
N LYS A 83 1.88 -8.05 13.34
CA LYS A 83 0.55 -7.57 13.74
C LYS A 83 -0.59 -8.38 13.11
N CYS A 84 -0.40 -8.91 11.89
CA CYS A 84 -1.38 -9.78 11.24
C CYS A 84 -1.63 -11.09 12.02
N ASP A 85 -0.70 -11.53 12.88
CA ASP A 85 -0.85 -12.74 13.71
C ASP A 85 -1.97 -12.57 14.76
N GLU A 86 -2.37 -11.34 15.07
CA GLU A 86 -3.47 -11.03 16.01
C GLU A 86 -4.86 -11.23 15.38
N MET A 87 -4.94 -11.43 14.06
CA MET A 87 -6.21 -11.62 13.36
C MET A 87 -6.80 -13.00 13.65
N LYS A 88 -8.10 -13.03 13.99
CA LYS A 88 -8.80 -14.30 14.25
C LYS A 88 -9.12 -15.09 12.99
N ARG A 89 -9.17 -14.43 11.84
CA ARG A 89 -9.57 -15.02 10.55
C ARG A 89 -8.71 -14.45 9.45
N THR A 90 -8.30 -15.32 8.53
CA THR A 90 -7.68 -14.97 7.24
C THR A 90 -6.47 -14.02 7.33
N PRO A 91 -5.45 -14.31 8.17
CA PRO A 91 -4.25 -13.46 8.27
C PRO A 91 -3.45 -13.39 6.96
N GLU A 92 -3.66 -14.34 6.04
CA GLU A 92 -2.94 -14.42 4.77
C GLU A 92 -3.10 -13.17 3.90
N SER A 93 -4.31 -12.62 3.82
CA SER A 93 -4.59 -11.38 3.08
C SER A 93 -3.86 -10.18 3.68
N CYS A 94 -3.70 -10.16 5.01
CA CYS A 94 -2.92 -9.14 5.71
C CYS A 94 -1.44 -9.26 5.36
N TYR A 95 -0.85 -10.46 5.46
CA TYR A 95 0.56 -10.65 5.11
C TYR A 95 0.87 -10.28 3.66
N ILE A 96 -0.01 -10.62 2.70
CA ILE A 96 0.16 -10.24 1.30
C ILE A 96 0.22 -8.72 1.16
N GLU A 97 -0.73 -8.01 1.75
CA GLU A 97 -0.83 -6.55 1.63
C GLU A 97 0.33 -5.83 2.31
N VAL A 98 0.78 -6.32 3.47
CA VAL A 98 2.01 -5.84 4.10
C VAL A 98 3.22 -6.11 3.20
N ALA A 99 3.34 -7.31 2.63
CA ALA A 99 4.45 -7.66 1.73
C ALA A 99 4.48 -6.77 0.48
N VAL A 100 3.33 -6.49 -0.12
CA VAL A 100 3.20 -5.61 -1.29
C VAL A 100 3.55 -4.17 -0.93
N ASN A 101 2.97 -3.64 0.14
CA ASN A 101 3.21 -2.26 0.58
C ASN A 101 4.66 -2.00 0.98
N THR A 102 5.31 -2.98 1.60
CA THR A 102 6.73 -2.90 2.01
C THR A 102 7.68 -3.40 0.93
N LYS A 103 7.16 -3.91 -0.19
CA LYS A 103 7.93 -4.55 -1.27
C LYS A 103 8.87 -5.66 -0.76
N ASN A 104 8.45 -6.38 0.29
CA ASN A 104 9.28 -7.34 1.00
C ASN A 104 8.83 -8.80 0.77
N PRO A 105 9.47 -9.53 -0.17
CA PRO A 105 9.08 -10.91 -0.48
C PRO A 105 9.38 -11.90 0.66
N LYS A 106 10.21 -11.54 1.65
CA LYS A 106 10.50 -12.42 2.79
C LYS A 106 9.24 -12.67 3.65
N ILE A 107 8.28 -11.75 3.64
CA ILE A 107 6.99 -11.93 4.33
C ILE A 107 6.22 -13.07 3.69
N CYS A 108 6.11 -13.08 2.35
CA CYS A 108 5.48 -14.18 1.61
C CYS A 108 6.12 -15.53 1.95
N GLU A 109 7.45 -15.56 2.02
CA GLU A 109 8.21 -16.78 2.31
C GLU A 109 7.95 -17.34 3.71
N LYS A 110 7.97 -16.47 4.72
CA LYS A 110 7.90 -16.83 6.14
C LYS A 110 6.48 -17.02 6.67
N LYS A 111 5.53 -16.16 6.27
CA LYS A 111 4.20 -16.10 6.90
C LYS A 111 3.15 -16.96 6.19
N LEU A 112 3.29 -17.22 4.89
CA LEU A 112 2.33 -18.01 4.13
C LEU A 112 2.78 -19.48 4.07
N THR A 113 2.27 -20.33 4.95
CA THR A 113 2.63 -21.76 5.01
C THR A 113 1.42 -22.68 4.77
N GLY A 114 1.67 -23.97 4.50
CA GLY A 114 0.63 -24.98 4.22
C GLY A 114 0.14 -25.02 2.76
N THR A 115 -0.76 -25.95 2.46
CA THR A 115 -1.24 -26.25 1.10
C THR A 115 -2.05 -25.11 0.50
N ILE A 116 -2.93 -24.49 1.30
CA ILE A 116 -3.62 -23.24 0.94
C ILE A 116 -2.59 -22.12 0.75
N GLY A 117 -1.57 -22.07 1.63
CA GLY A 117 -0.46 -21.14 1.54
C GLY A 117 0.36 -21.22 0.25
N LYS A 118 0.35 -22.33 -0.49
CA LYS A 118 1.10 -22.45 -1.76
C LYS A 118 0.51 -21.57 -2.87
N LEU A 119 -0.81 -21.63 -3.10
CA LEU A 119 -1.50 -20.77 -4.08
C LEU A 119 -1.43 -19.30 -3.65
N THR A 120 -1.49 -19.07 -2.34
CA THR A 120 -1.39 -17.74 -1.73
C THR A 120 0.03 -17.18 -1.84
N LYS A 121 1.08 -18.01 -1.76
CA LYS A 121 2.48 -17.63 -1.96
C LYS A 121 2.76 -17.15 -3.36
N ASP A 122 2.29 -17.86 -4.38
CA ASP A 122 2.47 -17.46 -5.77
C ASP A 122 1.81 -16.11 -6.04
N THR A 123 0.61 -15.89 -5.51
CA THR A 123 -0.07 -14.60 -5.57
C THR A 123 0.71 -13.51 -4.84
N CYS A 124 1.24 -13.80 -3.64
CA CYS A 124 2.06 -12.87 -2.88
C CYS A 124 3.33 -12.47 -3.63
N PHE A 125 4.12 -13.44 -4.11
CA PHE A 125 5.34 -13.18 -4.86
C PHE A 125 5.07 -12.43 -6.17
N PHE A 126 4.02 -12.81 -6.90
CA PHE A 126 3.57 -12.07 -8.09
C PHE A 126 3.30 -10.60 -7.75
N SER A 127 2.45 -10.32 -6.75
CA SER A 127 2.07 -8.96 -6.39
C SER A 127 3.25 -8.13 -5.89
N VAL A 128 4.15 -8.74 -5.09
CA VAL A 128 5.39 -8.08 -4.64
C VAL A 128 6.30 -7.79 -5.81
N ALA A 129 6.48 -8.73 -6.75
CA ALA A 129 7.32 -8.55 -7.92
C ALA A 129 6.82 -7.38 -8.78
N VAL A 130 5.51 -7.29 -9.02
CA VAL A 130 4.89 -6.19 -9.77
C VAL A 130 5.07 -4.86 -9.03
N ALA A 131 4.71 -4.79 -7.74
CA ALA A 131 4.81 -3.56 -6.96
C ALA A 131 6.25 -3.05 -6.76
N SER A 132 7.23 -3.96 -6.79
CA SER A 132 8.65 -3.65 -6.66
C SER A 132 9.41 -3.58 -7.98
N GLU A 133 8.75 -3.88 -9.10
CA GLU A 133 9.36 -4.05 -10.42
C GLU A 133 10.57 -5.03 -10.41
N ASN A 134 10.58 -5.96 -9.45
CA ASN A 134 11.69 -6.89 -9.24
C ASN A 134 11.43 -8.25 -9.89
N LYS A 135 11.96 -8.42 -11.11
CA LYS A 135 11.88 -9.67 -11.89
C LYS A 135 12.39 -10.89 -11.14
N ASN A 136 13.42 -10.77 -10.30
CA ASN A 136 13.95 -11.91 -9.53
C ASN A 136 12.93 -12.45 -8.51
N THR A 137 11.92 -11.65 -8.13
CA THR A 137 10.83 -12.13 -7.29
C THR A 137 9.86 -13.03 -8.07
N CYS A 138 9.70 -12.83 -9.38
CA CYS A 138 8.91 -13.72 -10.24
C CYS A 138 9.49 -15.15 -10.27
N ASP A 139 10.80 -15.32 -10.05
CA ASP A 139 11.40 -16.65 -9.96
C ASP A 139 10.90 -17.49 -8.80
N LYS A 140 10.36 -16.86 -7.76
CA LYS A 140 9.77 -17.54 -6.61
C LYS A 140 8.33 -18.00 -6.84
N VAL A 141 7.70 -17.60 -7.96
CA VAL A 141 6.35 -18.07 -8.34
C VAL A 141 6.47 -19.48 -8.93
N VAL A 142 5.72 -20.43 -8.38
CA VAL A 142 5.78 -21.86 -8.77
C VAL A 142 4.89 -22.15 -9.97
N ASP A 143 3.69 -21.59 -10.01
CA ASP A 143 2.78 -21.70 -11.15
C ASP A 143 3.37 -21.03 -12.40
N ASN A 144 3.59 -21.81 -13.46
CA ASN A 144 4.29 -21.35 -14.67
C ASN A 144 3.50 -20.26 -15.41
N ASP A 145 2.17 -20.36 -15.48
CA ASP A 145 1.33 -19.38 -16.17
C ASP A 145 1.39 -18.03 -15.44
N LYS A 146 1.26 -18.05 -14.11
CA LYS A 146 1.41 -16.85 -13.27
C LYS A 146 2.84 -16.31 -13.29
N LYS A 147 3.86 -17.16 -13.33
CA LYS A 147 5.27 -16.75 -13.45
C LYS A 147 5.53 -16.04 -14.78
N ASN A 148 5.03 -16.58 -15.89
CA ASN A 148 5.13 -15.95 -17.20
C ASN A 148 4.38 -14.61 -17.24
N LEU A 149 3.18 -14.56 -16.66
CA LEU A 149 2.41 -13.32 -16.50
C LEU A 149 3.16 -12.28 -15.65
N CYS A 150 3.83 -12.71 -14.58
CA CYS A 150 4.67 -11.86 -13.73
C CYS A 150 5.73 -11.14 -14.56
N TYR A 151 6.51 -11.90 -15.34
CA TYR A 151 7.54 -11.34 -16.20
C TYR A 151 6.99 -10.38 -17.25
N ALA A 152 5.88 -10.75 -17.91
CA ALA A 152 5.24 -9.92 -18.93
C ALA A 152 4.71 -8.60 -18.36
N THR A 153 4.22 -8.60 -17.11
CA THR A 153 3.66 -7.41 -16.45
C THR A 153 4.75 -6.37 -16.15
N ILE A 154 5.93 -6.81 -15.71
CA ILE A 154 7.04 -5.90 -15.35
C ILE A 154 7.74 -5.32 -16.60
N THR A 155 7.58 -5.92 -17.79
CA THR A 155 8.24 -5.48 -19.03
C THR A 155 7.48 -4.41 -19.84
N LYS A 156 6.30 -3.99 -19.40
CA LYS A 156 5.51 -2.92 -20.04
C LYS A 156 5.84 -1.57 -19.42
#